data_AF-A0A3M7BWJ1-F1
#
_entry.id   AF-A0A3M7BWJ1-F1
#
_cell.length_a   1.000
_cell.length_b   1.000
_cell.length_c   1.000
_cell.angle_alpha   90.00
_cell.angle_beta   90.00
_cell.angle_gamma   90.00
#
_symmetry.space_group_name_H-M   'P 1'
#
loop_
_entity.id
_entity.type
_entity.pdbx_description
1 polymer ?
#
loop_
_entity_poly.entity_id
_entity_poly.type
_entity_poly.pdbx_seq_one_letter_code
_entity_poly.pdbx_strand_id
1 'polypeptide(L)'
;MLRTAAPRSIPSRLSSSHAAARAPTSSTLPAAARRSFAAITPPRQSLRQPLRVQSGRSTALPTTASAYRTFATTSSRMAGQTRTESDAFGEIQVPSDKYWGAQTERSLENFKINQPQDRMPPPIVRAFGVLKGAAATVNMKFGLDPKLGQAIQQAASEVASLKLVDHFPLVVWQTGSGTQSNMNANEVISNRAIEILGGTMGTKKPVHPNDHVNMSASSNDTFPTVMHIAAVLEFEEQLLPALKGLRDALQAKVNAFERIIKIGRTHLQDAT
;
A
#
# COMPACT_ATOMS: atom_id res chain seq x y z
N MET A 1 4.80 -3.58 65.70
CA MET A 1 5.88 -2.72 65.17
C MET A 1 6.07 -3.05 63.70
N LEU A 2 5.55 -2.21 62.80
CA LEU A 2 6.04 -2.03 61.42
C LEU A 2 5.29 -0.82 60.86
N ARG A 3 6.01 0.30 60.78
CA ARG A 3 5.54 1.59 60.28
C ARG A 3 5.50 1.53 58.74
N THR A 4 4.36 1.80 58.13
CA THR A 4 4.24 2.12 56.71
C THR A 4 4.23 3.63 56.53
N ALA A 5 5.08 4.11 55.62
CA ALA A 5 5.31 5.52 55.34
C ALA A 5 4.41 6.04 54.20
N ALA A 6 4.12 7.35 54.31
CA ALA A 6 3.30 8.27 53.51
C ALA A 6 3.15 8.07 51.98
N PRO A 7 2.03 8.54 51.39
CA PRO A 7 1.93 8.85 49.97
C PRO A 7 2.32 10.31 49.68
N ARG A 8 3.09 10.55 48.60
CA ARG A 8 3.35 11.89 48.05
C ARG A 8 2.33 12.21 46.95
N SER A 9 1.69 13.37 47.07
CA SER A 9 0.76 13.97 46.13
C SER A 9 1.50 14.73 45.02
N ILE A 10 0.99 14.63 43.79
CA ILE A 10 1.34 15.49 42.65
C ILE A 10 0.05 16.21 42.23
N PRO A 11 0.06 17.55 42.05
CA PRO A 11 -0.94 18.21 41.24
C PRO A 11 -0.35 18.76 39.93
N SER A 12 -1.14 18.57 38.89
CA SER A 12 -1.05 19.02 37.51
C SER A 12 -1.56 20.45 37.30
N ARG A 13 -1.07 21.11 36.23
CA ARG A 13 -1.79 21.93 35.20
C ARG A 13 -1.17 23.31 34.88
N LEU A 14 -0.71 23.41 33.63
CA LEU A 14 -1.14 24.31 32.53
C LEU A 14 -1.32 25.84 32.73
N SER A 15 -0.65 26.56 31.82
CA SER A 15 -1.14 27.64 30.92
C SER A 15 -1.22 29.11 31.38
N SER A 16 -0.49 29.99 30.68
CA SER A 16 -0.90 31.29 30.08
C SER A 16 0.37 32.04 29.62
N SER A 17 0.61 32.38 28.35
CA SER A 17 0.00 33.37 27.44
C SER A 17 0.13 34.85 27.86
N HIS A 18 1.11 35.56 27.29
CA HIS A 18 1.18 37.04 27.14
C HIS A 18 2.29 37.32 26.10
N ALA A 19 2.30 38.36 25.28
CA ALA A 19 1.30 39.25 24.68
C ALA A 19 2.10 40.04 23.62
N ALA A 20 1.40 40.49 22.57
CA ALA A 20 1.95 41.19 21.41
C ALA A 20 2.39 42.64 21.72
N ALA A 21 3.33 43.16 20.92
CA ALA A 21 3.55 44.60 20.74
C ALA A 21 3.76 44.94 19.26
N ARG A 22 3.09 46.04 18.84
CA ARG A 22 2.85 46.55 17.48
C ARG A 22 4.03 47.34 16.87
N ALA A 23 4.13 47.26 15.52
CA ALA A 23 4.37 48.23 14.41
C ALA A 23 4.84 49.69 14.70
N PRO A 24 5.28 50.54 13.72
CA PRO A 24 5.14 50.49 12.24
C PRO A 24 6.42 50.87 11.43
N THR A 25 6.46 50.81 10.09
CA THR A 25 6.25 51.98 9.20
C THR A 25 6.44 51.64 7.71
N SER A 26 5.75 52.44 6.90
CA SER A 26 5.52 52.47 5.45
C SER A 26 6.72 52.91 4.59
N SER A 27 6.83 52.37 3.37
CA SER A 27 7.25 53.12 2.17
C SER A 27 6.74 52.43 0.89
N THR A 28 5.69 52.97 0.25
CA THR A 28 5.72 53.74 -1.01
C THR A 28 6.39 53.05 -2.20
N LEU A 29 5.56 52.45 -3.06
CA LEU A 29 5.86 52.10 -4.45
C LEU A 29 5.76 53.34 -5.36
N PRO A 30 6.58 53.45 -6.43
CA PRO A 30 6.18 54.20 -7.61
C PRO A 30 5.94 53.27 -8.81
N ALA A 31 4.98 53.70 -9.63
CA ALA A 31 4.51 53.05 -10.83
C ALA A 31 5.28 53.49 -12.09
N ALA A 32 5.36 52.54 -13.03
CA ALA A 32 5.32 52.68 -14.49
C ALA A 32 6.30 53.62 -15.23
N ALA A 33 7.09 53.00 -16.11
CA ALA A 33 7.46 53.60 -17.40
C ALA A 33 7.30 52.56 -18.53
N ARG A 34 6.27 52.75 -19.35
CA ARG A 34 6.09 52.09 -20.65
C ARG A 34 7.09 52.68 -21.65
N ARG A 35 7.78 51.83 -22.44
CA ARG A 35 8.21 52.18 -23.81
C ARG A 35 8.07 51.00 -24.75
N SER A 36 7.65 51.34 -25.97
CA SER A 36 7.07 50.50 -27.00
C SER A 36 8.10 49.92 -27.99
N PHE A 37 7.75 48.74 -28.53
CA PHE A 37 8.03 48.15 -29.84
C PHE A 37 9.18 48.66 -30.73
N ALA A 38 10.02 47.71 -31.16
CA ALA A 38 10.39 47.54 -32.57
C ALA A 38 10.65 46.05 -32.87
N ALA A 39 9.88 45.49 -33.79
CA ALA A 39 10.04 44.14 -34.32
C ALA A 39 11.04 44.16 -35.48
N ILE A 40 11.91 43.15 -35.56
CA ILE A 40 12.81 42.92 -36.70
C ILE A 40 12.62 41.48 -37.20
N THR A 41 12.32 41.34 -38.48
CA THR A 41 12.25 40.10 -39.28
C THR A 41 12.38 40.54 -40.76
N PRO A 42 12.79 39.72 -41.75
CA PRO A 42 13.72 38.57 -41.84
C PRO A 42 14.75 38.79 -42.99
N PRO A 43 15.35 37.72 -43.60
CA PRO A 43 14.70 37.23 -44.82
C PRO A 43 14.59 35.69 -44.94
N ARG A 44 13.58 35.32 -45.74
CA ARG A 44 13.18 33.97 -46.21
C ARG A 44 14.23 33.34 -47.12
N GLN A 45 14.36 32.01 -47.05
CA GLN A 45 14.52 31.18 -48.24
C GLN A 45 13.47 30.06 -48.27
N SER A 46 12.89 29.89 -49.45
CA SER A 46 11.75 29.06 -49.78
C SER A 46 12.19 27.76 -50.45
N LEU A 47 11.68 26.63 -49.99
CA LEU A 47 11.43 25.47 -50.85
C LEU A 47 10.09 24.85 -50.44
N ARG A 48 9.05 25.14 -51.22
CA ARG A 48 7.80 24.36 -51.29
C ARG A 48 7.75 23.72 -52.66
N GLN A 49 7.52 22.42 -52.70
CA GLN A 49 6.77 21.79 -53.80
C GLN A 49 5.70 20.88 -53.18
N PRO A 50 4.41 21.11 -53.46
CA PRO A 50 3.38 20.10 -53.26
C PRO A 50 3.23 19.26 -54.53
N LEU A 51 3.31 17.94 -54.39
CA LEU A 51 2.98 16.98 -55.44
C LEU A 51 1.49 17.10 -55.80
N ARG A 52 1.24 17.40 -57.07
CA ARG A 52 -0.09 17.49 -57.69
C ARG A 52 -0.57 16.09 -58.06
N VAL A 53 -1.61 15.62 -57.39
CA VAL A 53 -2.33 14.38 -57.75
C VAL A 53 -3.18 14.66 -59.00
N GLN A 54 -2.93 13.91 -60.08
CA GLN A 54 -3.80 13.91 -61.26
C GLN A 54 -4.97 12.94 -61.06
N SER A 55 -6.16 13.40 -61.43
CA SER A 55 -7.39 12.62 -61.53
C SER A 55 -7.39 11.78 -62.81
N GLY A 56 -7.38 10.46 -62.66
CA GLY A 56 -7.62 9.48 -63.72
C GLY A 56 -8.91 8.70 -63.46
N ARG A 57 -9.73 8.53 -64.50
CA ARG A 57 -11.04 7.86 -64.50
C ARG A 57 -10.96 6.38 -64.11
N SER A 58 -11.92 5.99 -63.26
CA SER A 58 -12.78 4.78 -63.23
C SER A 58 -12.33 3.50 -63.95
N THR A 59 -12.19 2.43 -63.17
CA THR A 59 -12.77 1.10 -63.47
C THR A 59 -13.14 0.40 -62.16
N ALA A 60 -14.42 0.07 -62.00
CA ALA A 60 -14.96 -0.67 -60.87
C ALA A 60 -14.64 -2.17 -60.95
N LEU A 61 -14.34 -2.80 -59.81
CA LEU A 61 -14.30 -4.26 -59.61
C LEU A 61 -14.86 -4.61 -58.21
N PRO A 62 -15.43 -5.81 -58.03
CA PRO A 62 -16.53 -6.04 -57.12
C PRO A 62 -16.14 -6.40 -55.68
N THR A 63 -17.07 -6.06 -54.80
CA THR A 63 -17.43 -6.59 -53.48
C THR A 63 -16.74 -7.87 -53.00
N THR A 64 -16.03 -7.76 -51.86
CA THR A 64 -16.14 -8.73 -50.76
C THR A 64 -16.08 -7.96 -49.45
N ALA A 65 -17.23 -7.81 -48.79
CA ALA A 65 -17.30 -7.30 -47.43
C ALA A 65 -16.59 -8.29 -46.51
N SER A 66 -15.43 -7.91 -45.99
CA SER A 66 -14.78 -8.61 -44.88
C SER A 66 -15.68 -8.46 -43.66
N ALA A 67 -16.50 -9.47 -43.42
CA ALA A 67 -17.20 -9.63 -42.16
C ALA A 67 -16.12 -9.85 -41.08
N TYR A 68 -15.71 -8.78 -40.41
CA TYR A 68 -15.05 -8.89 -39.12
C TYR A 68 -16.03 -9.63 -38.21
N ARG A 69 -15.80 -10.93 -38.01
CA ARG A 69 -16.42 -11.69 -36.93
C ARG A 69 -15.96 -11.01 -35.65
N THR A 70 -16.81 -10.14 -35.10
CA THR A 70 -16.74 -9.76 -33.70
C THR A 70 -16.91 -11.05 -32.92
N PHE A 71 -15.81 -11.59 -32.42
CA PHE A 71 -15.87 -12.55 -31.33
C PHE A 71 -16.50 -11.81 -30.16
N ALA A 72 -17.82 -11.93 -30.03
CA ALA A 72 -18.49 -11.62 -28.79
C ALA A 72 -17.93 -12.62 -27.77
N THR A 73 -16.92 -12.19 -27.02
CA THR A 73 -16.62 -12.79 -25.73
C THR A 73 -17.82 -12.48 -24.85
N THR A 74 -18.83 -13.34 -24.90
CA THR A 74 -19.69 -13.52 -23.75
C THR A 74 -18.79 -14.07 -22.65
N SER A 75 -18.09 -13.18 -21.96
CA SER A 75 -17.69 -13.40 -20.58
C SER A 75 -18.99 -13.47 -19.80
N SER A 76 -19.67 -14.62 -19.92
CA SER A 76 -20.50 -15.12 -18.85
C SER A 76 -19.62 -15.00 -17.62
N ARG A 77 -19.93 -14.03 -16.75
CA ARG A 77 -19.52 -14.13 -15.36
C ARG A 77 -20.13 -15.43 -14.89
N MET A 78 -19.38 -16.53 -15.02
CA MET A 78 -19.63 -17.69 -14.19
C MET A 78 -19.69 -17.11 -12.78
N ALA A 79 -20.89 -17.05 -12.21
CA ALA A 79 -21.05 -16.70 -10.82
C ALA A 79 -20.12 -17.65 -10.08
N GLY A 80 -19.01 -17.11 -9.56
CA GLY A 80 -18.01 -17.92 -8.88
C GLY A 80 -18.76 -18.72 -7.81
N GLN A 81 -18.46 -20.01 -7.69
CA GLN A 81 -19.05 -20.81 -6.63
C GLN A 81 -18.82 -20.06 -5.31
N THR A 82 -19.87 -19.89 -4.52
CA THR A 82 -19.81 -19.25 -3.21
C THR A 82 -20.08 -20.27 -2.13
N ARG A 83 -19.47 -20.09 -0.96
CA ARG A 83 -19.83 -20.77 0.27
C ARG A 83 -20.53 -19.81 1.22
N THR A 84 -21.49 -20.31 1.98
CA THR A 84 -22.16 -19.53 3.02
C THR A 84 -21.33 -19.61 4.30
N GLU A 85 -20.94 -18.45 4.83
CA GLU A 85 -20.35 -18.33 6.16
C GLU A 85 -21.19 -17.41 7.04
N SER A 86 -20.97 -17.46 8.34
CA SER A 86 -21.65 -16.59 9.30
C SER A 86 -20.69 -15.88 10.25
N ASP A 87 -21.06 -14.64 10.58
CA ASP A 87 -20.52 -13.84 11.66
C ASP A 87 -21.67 -13.42 12.61
N ALA A 88 -21.41 -12.49 13.54
CA ALA A 88 -22.41 -12.02 14.50
C ALA A 88 -23.60 -11.27 13.87
N PHE A 89 -23.48 -10.80 12.63
CA PHE A 89 -24.54 -10.10 11.89
C PHE A 89 -25.35 -11.03 10.98
N GLY A 90 -25.00 -12.32 10.93
CA GLY A 90 -25.72 -13.34 10.17
C GLY A 90 -24.90 -13.92 9.03
N GLU A 91 -25.59 -14.54 8.08
CA GLU A 91 -24.97 -15.23 6.95
C GLU A 91 -24.48 -14.25 5.87
N ILE A 92 -23.46 -14.67 5.12
CA ILE A 92 -22.91 -13.96 3.97
C ILE A 92 -22.30 -14.96 2.97
N GLN A 93 -22.41 -14.64 1.69
CA GLN A 93 -21.82 -15.44 0.61
C GLN A 93 -20.38 -15.03 0.37
N VAL A 94 -19.46 -15.96 0.56
CA VAL A 94 -18.02 -15.77 0.35
C VAL A 94 -17.58 -16.57 -0.89
N PRO A 95 -16.74 -16.03 -1.79
CA PRO A 95 -16.22 -16.79 -2.93
C PRO A 95 -15.48 -18.06 -2.48
N SER A 96 -15.82 -19.22 -3.05
CA SER A 96 -15.27 -20.53 -2.65
C SER A 96 -13.79 -20.69 -2.97
N ASP A 97 -13.24 -19.90 -3.89
CA ASP A 97 -11.82 -19.89 -4.26
C ASP A 97 -10.96 -18.98 -3.36
N LYS A 98 -11.54 -18.39 -2.30
CA LYS A 98 -10.86 -17.42 -1.43
C LYS A 98 -10.79 -17.87 0.02
N TYR A 99 -9.58 -17.81 0.60
CA TYR A 99 -9.34 -18.16 2.00
C TYR A 99 -9.86 -17.13 3.03
N TRP A 100 -10.25 -15.91 2.65
CA TRP A 100 -10.89 -15.00 3.60
C TRP A 100 -12.31 -15.46 3.93
N GLY A 101 -12.89 -15.03 5.05
CA GLY A 101 -14.19 -15.48 5.53
C GLY A 101 -15.23 -14.37 5.62
N ALA A 102 -16.27 -14.63 6.42
CA ALA A 102 -17.40 -13.72 6.59
C ALA A 102 -17.01 -12.29 7.01
N GLN A 103 -16.03 -12.12 7.91
CA GLN A 103 -15.69 -10.80 8.41
C GLN A 103 -14.97 -9.96 7.36
N THR A 104 -14.10 -10.58 6.56
CA THR A 104 -13.47 -9.91 5.42
C THR A 104 -14.50 -9.54 4.36
N GLU A 105 -15.42 -10.44 4.04
CA GLU A 105 -16.47 -10.17 3.05
C GLU A 105 -17.36 -8.99 3.49
N ARG A 106 -17.79 -8.98 4.77
CA ARG A 106 -18.53 -7.85 5.34
C ARG A 106 -17.74 -6.54 5.27
N SER A 107 -16.43 -6.62 5.50
CA SER A 107 -15.55 -5.45 5.45
C SER A 107 -15.40 -4.92 4.03
N LEU A 108 -15.34 -5.79 3.03
CA LEU A 108 -15.39 -5.39 1.61
C LEU A 108 -16.70 -4.70 1.25
N GLU A 109 -17.82 -5.16 1.79
CA GLU A 109 -19.13 -4.54 1.56
C GLU A 109 -19.22 -3.12 2.15
N ASN A 110 -18.61 -2.91 3.32
CA ASN A 110 -18.65 -1.66 4.06
C ASN A 110 -17.62 -0.61 3.60
N PHE A 111 -16.44 -1.03 3.14
CA PHE A 111 -15.32 -0.14 2.80
C PHE A 111 -14.96 -0.19 1.30
N LYS A 112 -15.88 0.31 0.47
CA LYS A 112 -15.76 0.35 -1.01
C LYS A 112 -15.10 1.64 -1.49
N ILE A 113 -13.85 1.89 -1.06
CA ILE A 113 -13.15 3.16 -1.34
C ILE A 113 -11.92 2.88 -2.22
N ASN A 114 -11.91 3.43 -3.43
CA ASN A 114 -10.78 3.39 -4.39
C ASN A 114 -10.15 2.00 -4.64
N GLN A 115 -11.00 0.98 -4.76
CA GLN A 115 -10.56 -0.38 -5.10
C GLN A 115 -10.39 -0.57 -6.62
N PRO A 116 -9.40 -1.38 -7.06
CA PRO A 116 -8.43 -2.15 -6.25
C PRO A 116 -7.13 -1.40 -5.90
N GLN A 117 -7.02 -0.11 -6.22
CA GLN A 117 -5.76 0.66 -6.16
C GLN A 117 -5.24 0.82 -4.72
N ASP A 118 -6.13 1.10 -3.76
CA ASP A 118 -5.74 1.40 -2.38
C ASP A 118 -5.83 0.19 -1.45
N ARG A 119 -5.59 -1.02 -1.99
CA ARG A 119 -5.48 -2.23 -1.17
C ARG A 119 -4.36 -2.12 -0.14
N MET A 120 -4.49 -2.88 0.94
CA MET A 120 -3.45 -2.95 1.97
C MET A 120 -2.10 -3.33 1.32
N PRO A 121 -1.01 -2.58 1.57
CA PRO A 121 0.26 -2.81 0.89
C PRO A 121 0.81 -4.23 1.13
N PRO A 122 1.42 -4.89 0.14
CA PRO A 122 2.03 -6.21 0.30
C PRO A 122 3.00 -6.32 1.50
N PRO A 123 3.84 -5.31 1.82
CA PRO A 123 4.71 -5.38 3.01
C PRO A 123 3.93 -5.57 4.33
N ILE A 124 2.72 -5.01 4.45
CA ILE A 124 1.84 -5.20 5.61
C ILE A 124 1.32 -6.64 5.65
N VAL A 125 0.89 -7.20 4.50
CA VAL A 125 0.47 -8.60 4.39
C VAL A 125 1.60 -9.54 4.78
N ARG A 126 2.82 -9.31 4.26
CA ARG A 126 4.03 -10.07 4.64
C ARG A 126 4.26 -10.02 6.15
N ALA A 127 4.20 -8.84 6.74
CA ALA A 127 4.41 -8.64 8.17
C ALA A 127 3.35 -9.34 9.05
N PHE A 128 2.09 -9.44 8.60
CA PHE A 128 1.09 -10.28 9.25
C PHE A 128 1.51 -11.74 9.30
N GLY A 129 2.00 -12.30 8.19
CA GLY A 129 2.51 -13.67 8.15
C GLY A 129 3.65 -13.90 9.14
N VAL A 130 4.61 -12.96 9.23
CA VAL A 130 5.71 -13.02 10.20
C VAL A 130 5.17 -13.03 11.64
N LEU A 131 4.30 -12.08 11.98
CA LEU A 131 3.76 -11.95 13.34
C LEU A 131 2.94 -13.19 13.75
N LYS A 132 2.04 -13.66 12.89
CA LYS A 132 1.15 -14.79 13.22
C LYS A 132 1.90 -16.11 13.32
N GLY A 133 2.93 -16.31 12.49
CA GLY A 133 3.85 -17.46 12.63
C GLY A 133 4.62 -17.41 13.95
N ALA A 134 5.15 -16.24 14.33
CA ALA A 134 5.82 -16.05 15.62
C ALA A 134 4.87 -16.29 16.81
N ALA A 135 3.65 -15.75 16.76
CA ALA A 135 2.63 -15.94 17.78
C ALA A 135 2.26 -17.42 17.96
N ALA A 136 2.04 -18.16 16.86
CA ALA A 136 1.78 -19.60 16.92
C ALA A 136 2.95 -20.37 17.57
N THR A 137 4.19 -19.99 17.26
CA THR A 137 5.41 -20.57 17.87
C THR A 137 5.39 -20.43 19.39
N VAL A 138 5.04 -19.24 19.88
CA VAL A 138 5.00 -18.93 21.30
C VAL A 138 3.80 -19.62 21.95
N ASN A 139 2.62 -19.52 21.36
CA ASN A 139 1.37 -20.06 21.92
C ASN A 139 1.38 -21.59 22.03
N MET A 140 2.14 -22.33 21.21
CA MET A 140 2.34 -23.78 21.42
C MET A 140 2.94 -24.10 22.80
N LYS A 141 3.66 -23.16 23.41
CA LYS A 141 4.19 -23.29 24.79
C LYS A 141 3.16 -22.94 25.86
N PHE A 142 2.05 -22.30 25.49
CA PHE A 142 1.01 -21.78 26.38
C PHE A 142 -0.37 -22.40 26.13
N GLY A 143 -0.42 -23.59 25.54
CA GLY A 143 -1.64 -24.40 25.42
C GLY A 143 -2.27 -24.49 24.03
N LEU A 144 -1.68 -23.85 23.01
CA LEU A 144 -2.07 -24.15 21.62
C LEU A 144 -1.61 -25.56 21.25
N ASP A 145 -2.52 -26.37 20.72
CA ASP A 145 -2.19 -27.71 20.23
C ASP A 145 -1.05 -27.64 19.19
N PRO A 146 0.04 -28.44 19.35
CA PRO A 146 1.19 -28.37 18.46
C PRO A 146 0.88 -28.67 16.99
N LYS A 147 -0.09 -29.56 16.70
CA LYS A 147 -0.47 -29.90 15.33
C LYS A 147 -1.18 -28.71 14.67
N LEU A 148 -2.06 -28.03 15.40
CA LEU A 148 -2.68 -26.78 14.93
C LEU A 148 -1.64 -25.67 14.77
N GLY A 149 -0.75 -25.50 15.76
CA GLY A 149 0.30 -24.49 15.73
C GLY A 149 1.24 -24.62 14.53
N GLN A 150 1.67 -25.84 14.19
CA GLN A 150 2.51 -26.12 13.02
C GLN A 150 1.79 -25.79 11.70
N ALA A 151 0.50 -26.15 11.57
CA ALA A 151 -0.28 -25.79 10.39
C ALA A 151 -0.46 -24.27 10.25
N ILE A 152 -0.67 -23.56 11.36
CA ILE A 152 -0.73 -22.09 11.39
C ILE A 152 0.62 -21.49 10.98
N GLN A 153 1.74 -22.00 11.49
CA GLN A 153 3.07 -21.53 11.09
C GLN A 153 3.33 -21.71 9.59
N GLN A 154 2.93 -22.85 9.02
CA GLN A 154 3.05 -23.12 7.59
C GLN A 154 2.21 -22.12 6.77
N ALA A 155 0.93 -21.97 7.10
CA ALA A 155 0.05 -21.01 6.43
C ALA A 155 0.55 -19.56 6.57
N ALA A 156 1.04 -19.18 7.75
CA ALA A 156 1.59 -17.86 8.00
C ALA A 156 2.90 -17.61 7.20
N SER A 157 3.71 -18.65 6.96
CA SER A 157 4.88 -18.58 6.08
C SER A 157 4.50 -18.35 4.61
N GLU A 158 3.39 -18.95 4.15
CA GLU A 158 2.84 -18.68 2.81
C GLU A 158 2.34 -17.23 2.66
N VAL A 159 1.72 -16.68 3.71
CA VAL A 159 1.38 -15.25 3.78
C VAL A 159 2.64 -14.36 3.79
N ALA A 160 3.64 -14.71 4.61
CA ALA A 160 4.89 -13.96 4.71
C ALA A 160 5.71 -13.96 3.40
N SER A 161 5.56 -15.00 2.57
CA SER A 161 6.15 -15.10 1.24
C SER A 161 5.27 -14.51 0.13
N LEU A 162 4.15 -13.87 0.48
CA LEU A 162 3.19 -13.25 -0.42
C LEU A 162 2.52 -14.19 -1.43
N LYS A 163 2.60 -15.51 -1.23
CA LYS A 163 1.91 -16.51 -2.07
C LYS A 163 0.40 -16.37 -2.02
N LEU A 164 -0.12 -15.84 -0.91
CA LEU A 164 -1.55 -15.69 -0.66
C LEU A 164 -2.02 -14.23 -0.74
N VAL A 165 -1.25 -13.33 -1.36
CA VAL A 165 -1.56 -11.88 -1.41
C VAL A 165 -2.94 -11.58 -2.03
N ASP A 166 -3.39 -12.41 -2.98
CA ASP A 166 -4.71 -12.27 -3.62
C ASP A 166 -5.89 -12.55 -2.68
N HIS A 167 -5.63 -13.05 -1.47
CA HIS A 167 -6.62 -13.28 -0.42
C HIS A 167 -6.73 -12.10 0.57
N PHE A 168 -6.09 -10.97 0.26
CA PHE A 168 -6.15 -9.74 1.05
C PHE A 168 -6.78 -8.59 0.26
N PRO A 169 -8.12 -8.57 0.12
CA PRO A 169 -8.79 -7.64 -0.78
C PRO A 169 -9.07 -6.26 -0.14
N LEU A 170 -8.86 -6.13 1.17
CA LEU A 170 -9.21 -4.93 1.94
C LEU A 170 -8.32 -3.74 1.61
N VAL A 171 -8.88 -2.54 1.78
CA VAL A 171 -8.22 -1.26 1.53
C VAL A 171 -7.60 -0.67 2.78
N VAL A 172 -6.66 0.27 2.57
CA VAL A 172 -6.11 1.12 3.62
C VAL A 172 -7.22 1.90 4.33
N TRP A 173 -8.25 2.32 3.60
CA TRP A 173 -9.39 3.11 4.08
C TRP A 173 -10.45 2.27 4.82
N GLN A 174 -10.03 1.58 5.87
CA GLN A 174 -10.87 0.78 6.78
C GLN A 174 -10.92 1.44 8.18
N THR A 175 -11.21 0.69 9.25
CA THR A 175 -11.07 1.24 10.61
C THR A 175 -9.64 1.70 10.89
N GLY A 176 -9.48 2.78 11.66
CA GLY A 176 -8.16 3.33 12.02
C GLY A 176 -7.30 2.41 12.89
N SER A 177 -7.90 1.43 13.57
CA SER A 177 -7.15 0.42 14.34
C SER A 177 -6.61 -0.73 13.50
N GLY A 178 -6.99 -0.83 12.21
CA GLY A 178 -6.59 -1.94 11.34
C GLY A 178 -7.20 -3.30 11.68
N THR A 179 -8.27 -3.33 12.49
CA THR A 179 -8.94 -4.56 12.94
C THR A 179 -9.41 -5.42 11.77
N GLN A 180 -9.99 -4.85 10.71
CA GLN A 180 -10.46 -5.67 9.58
C GLN A 180 -9.31 -6.39 8.87
N SER A 181 -8.15 -5.74 8.68
CA SER A 181 -6.96 -6.41 8.13
C SER A 181 -6.39 -7.49 9.06
N ASN A 182 -6.43 -7.27 10.38
CA ASN A 182 -6.08 -8.33 11.33
C ASN A 182 -7.00 -9.54 11.20
N MET A 183 -8.31 -9.31 11.12
CA MET A 183 -9.29 -10.38 10.92
C MET A 183 -9.16 -11.07 9.57
N ASN A 184 -8.85 -10.34 8.50
CA ASN A 184 -8.56 -10.91 7.20
C ASN A 184 -7.34 -11.83 7.24
N ALA A 185 -6.25 -11.42 7.89
CA ALA A 185 -5.09 -12.28 8.11
C ALA A 185 -5.46 -13.54 8.93
N ASN A 186 -6.24 -13.37 10.00
CA ASN A 186 -6.70 -14.49 10.83
C ASN A 186 -7.53 -15.50 10.03
N GLU A 187 -8.49 -15.04 9.23
CA GLU A 187 -9.36 -15.88 8.39
C GLU A 187 -8.55 -16.60 7.32
N VAL A 188 -7.66 -15.90 6.60
CA VAL A 188 -6.82 -16.50 5.55
C VAL A 188 -5.92 -17.58 6.11
N ILE A 189 -5.23 -17.30 7.22
CA ILE A 189 -4.32 -18.26 7.85
C ILE A 189 -5.10 -19.43 8.44
N SER A 190 -6.26 -19.18 9.07
CA SER A 190 -7.13 -20.23 9.61
C SER A 190 -7.58 -21.18 8.50
N ASN A 191 -8.16 -20.65 7.42
CA ASN A 191 -8.69 -21.46 6.32
C ASN A 191 -7.59 -22.21 5.57
N ARG A 192 -6.42 -21.59 5.38
CA ARG A 192 -5.27 -22.29 4.80
C ARG A 192 -4.74 -23.40 5.71
N ALA A 193 -4.67 -23.17 7.02
CA ALA A 193 -4.28 -24.19 7.99
C ALA A 193 -5.29 -25.34 8.06
N ILE A 194 -6.59 -25.05 7.95
CA ILE A 194 -7.65 -26.06 7.84
C ILE A 194 -7.43 -26.94 6.61
N GLU A 195 -7.16 -26.34 5.45
CA GLU A 195 -6.89 -27.09 4.22
C GLU A 195 -5.63 -27.94 4.32
N ILE A 196 -4.54 -27.43 4.90
CA ILE A 196 -3.31 -28.20 5.19
C ILE A 196 -3.62 -29.44 6.03
N LEU A 197 -4.58 -29.33 6.95
CA LEU A 197 -5.02 -30.42 7.82
C LEU A 197 -6.11 -31.31 7.19
N GLY A 198 -6.48 -31.08 5.92
CA GLY A 198 -7.50 -31.84 5.20
C GLY A 198 -8.94 -31.53 5.61
N GLY A 199 -9.18 -30.40 6.28
CA GLY A 199 -10.51 -29.95 6.66
C GLY A 199 -11.22 -29.13 5.57
N THR A 200 -12.40 -28.61 5.90
CA THR A 200 -13.23 -27.84 4.97
C THR A 200 -13.17 -26.34 5.29
N MET A 201 -12.84 -25.53 4.29
CA MET A 201 -12.78 -24.07 4.40
C MET A 201 -14.09 -23.47 4.92
N GLY A 202 -14.00 -22.41 5.73
CA GLY A 202 -15.14 -21.68 6.30
C GLY A 202 -15.79 -22.34 7.52
N THR A 203 -15.43 -23.58 7.83
CA THR A 203 -15.97 -24.28 9.02
C THR A 203 -15.37 -23.80 10.34
N LYS A 204 -14.25 -23.06 10.28
CA LYS A 204 -13.44 -22.63 11.43
C LYS A 204 -12.93 -23.81 12.28
N LYS A 205 -12.92 -25.03 11.71
CA LYS A 205 -12.47 -26.27 12.35
C LYS A 205 -11.46 -27.00 11.46
N PRO A 206 -10.36 -27.52 12.01
CA PRO A 206 -9.99 -27.49 13.43
C PRO A 206 -9.32 -26.17 13.88
N VAL A 207 -9.07 -25.21 12.98
CA VAL A 207 -8.37 -23.97 13.30
C VAL A 207 -9.34 -22.78 13.35
N HIS A 208 -9.65 -22.25 14.54
CA HIS A 208 -10.50 -21.06 14.69
C HIS A 208 -9.66 -19.77 14.47
N PRO A 209 -10.15 -18.78 13.70
CA PRO A 209 -9.40 -17.55 13.43
C PRO A 209 -9.13 -16.71 14.69
N ASN A 210 -10.03 -16.72 15.67
CA ASN A 210 -9.81 -15.99 16.94
C ASN A 210 -9.07 -16.84 17.97
N ASP A 211 -9.61 -18.02 18.26
CA ASP A 211 -9.19 -18.83 19.41
C ASP A 211 -7.80 -19.45 19.20
N HIS A 212 -7.39 -19.66 17.95
CA HIS A 212 -6.09 -20.25 17.61
C HIS A 212 -5.16 -19.26 16.91
N VAL A 213 -5.58 -18.62 15.81
CA VAL A 213 -4.70 -17.72 15.03
C VAL A 213 -4.47 -16.38 15.73
N ASN A 214 -5.49 -15.86 16.41
CA ASN A 214 -5.42 -14.62 17.19
C ASN A 214 -5.24 -14.87 18.70
N MET A 215 -4.85 -16.08 19.10
CA MET A 215 -4.65 -16.43 20.51
C MET A 215 -3.63 -15.49 21.16
N SER A 216 -3.96 -14.98 22.35
CA SER A 216 -3.10 -14.06 23.13
C SER A 216 -2.85 -12.69 22.48
N ALA A 217 -3.61 -12.30 21.46
CA ALA A 217 -3.44 -11.03 20.74
C ALA A 217 -4.73 -10.21 20.72
N SER A 218 -4.61 -8.90 20.53
CA SER A 218 -5.70 -7.98 20.25
C SER A 218 -5.56 -7.41 18.83
N SER A 219 -6.60 -6.77 18.29
CA SER A 219 -6.39 -6.01 17.05
C SER A 219 -5.56 -4.74 17.30
N ASN A 220 -5.64 -4.18 18.50
CA ASN A 220 -5.06 -2.88 18.85
C ASN A 220 -3.55 -2.95 19.14
N ASP A 221 -3.01 -4.12 19.47
CA ASP A 221 -1.56 -4.36 19.55
C ASP A 221 -1.01 -4.98 18.26
N THR A 222 -1.80 -5.84 17.60
CA THR A 222 -1.38 -6.52 16.36
C THR A 222 -1.05 -5.54 15.24
N PHE A 223 -1.96 -4.62 14.89
CA PHE A 223 -1.73 -3.77 13.71
C PHE A 223 -0.52 -2.82 13.86
N PRO A 224 -0.31 -2.14 15.02
CA PRO A 224 0.92 -1.38 15.25
C PRO A 224 2.20 -2.24 15.17
N THR A 225 2.18 -3.47 15.70
CA THR A 225 3.32 -4.40 15.57
C THR A 225 3.60 -4.73 14.10
N VAL A 226 2.57 -5.04 13.32
CA VAL A 226 2.69 -5.31 11.87
C VAL A 226 3.27 -4.12 11.13
N MET A 227 2.81 -2.90 11.42
CA MET A 227 3.35 -1.68 10.83
C MET A 227 4.85 -1.54 11.06
N HIS A 228 5.30 -1.77 12.29
CA HIS A 228 6.73 -1.66 12.63
C HIS A 228 7.56 -2.75 11.96
N ILE A 229 7.06 -4.00 11.92
CA ILE A 229 7.73 -5.10 11.20
C ILE A 229 7.87 -4.73 9.72
N ALA A 230 6.80 -4.28 9.06
CA ALA A 230 6.83 -3.91 7.66
C ALA A 230 7.82 -2.76 7.39
N ALA A 231 7.80 -1.71 8.21
CA ALA A 231 8.70 -0.57 8.06
C ALA A 231 10.19 -0.98 8.16
N VAL A 232 10.55 -1.79 9.16
CA VAL A 232 11.93 -2.27 9.33
C VAL A 232 12.36 -3.12 8.14
N LEU A 233 11.51 -4.04 7.67
CA LEU A 233 11.82 -4.87 6.51
C LEU A 233 12.03 -4.03 5.25
N GLU A 234 11.16 -3.05 4.97
CA GLU A 234 11.31 -2.15 3.82
C GLU A 234 12.58 -1.28 3.93
N PHE A 235 12.93 -0.83 5.13
CA PHE A 235 14.15 -0.05 5.34
C PHE A 235 15.42 -0.86 5.06
N GLU A 236 15.51 -2.06 5.64
CA GLU A 236 16.69 -2.91 5.54
C GLU A 236 16.84 -3.54 4.15
N GLU A 237 15.73 -3.95 3.52
CA GLU A 237 15.75 -4.70 2.27
C GLU A 237 15.71 -3.81 1.02
N GLN A 238 15.13 -2.60 1.09
CA GLN A 238 14.95 -1.72 -0.09
C GLN A 238 15.64 -0.37 0.07
N LEU A 239 15.26 0.41 1.10
CA LEU A 239 15.66 1.82 1.19
C LEU A 239 17.16 2.00 1.47
N LEU A 240 17.68 1.36 2.51
CA LEU A 240 19.08 1.50 2.89
C LEU A 240 20.04 0.97 1.82
N PRO A 241 19.79 -0.19 1.17
CA PRO A 241 20.59 -0.62 0.02
C PRO A 241 20.59 0.39 -1.13
N ALA A 242 19.43 0.94 -1.50
CA ALA A 242 19.33 1.93 -2.59
C ALA A 242 20.09 3.22 -2.26
N LEU A 243 19.97 3.73 -1.03
CA LEU A 243 20.70 4.91 -0.57
C LEU A 243 22.22 4.69 -0.52
N LYS A 244 22.67 3.50 -0.08
CA LYS A 244 24.09 3.12 -0.13
C LYS A 244 24.59 3.09 -1.58
N GLY A 245 23.82 2.52 -2.50
CA GLY A 245 24.15 2.51 -3.92
C GLY A 245 24.30 3.92 -4.51
N LEU A 246 23.35 4.82 -4.21
CA LEU A 246 23.43 6.22 -4.63
C LEU A 246 24.64 6.93 -4.03
N ARG A 247 24.86 6.76 -2.71
CA ARG A 247 26.02 7.34 -2.00
C ARG A 247 27.33 6.91 -2.65
N ASP A 248 27.49 5.62 -2.92
CA ASP A 248 28.74 5.06 -3.45
C ASP A 248 28.97 5.51 -4.90
N ALA A 249 27.91 5.59 -5.71
CA ALA A 249 27.98 6.13 -7.06
C ALA A 249 28.37 7.62 -7.07
N LEU A 250 27.79 8.43 -6.18
CA LEU A 250 28.18 9.83 -6.01
C LEU A 250 29.62 9.94 -5.52
N GLN A 251 30.05 9.11 -4.57
CA GLN A 251 31.43 9.10 -4.07
C GLN A 251 32.43 8.75 -5.18
N ALA A 252 32.11 7.79 -6.04
CA ALA A 252 32.94 7.47 -7.19
C ALA A 252 33.10 8.67 -8.14
N LYS A 253 32.04 9.47 -8.35
CA LYS A 253 32.11 10.70 -9.14
C LYS A 253 32.86 11.83 -8.45
N VAL A 254 32.71 11.97 -7.12
CA VAL A 254 33.52 12.90 -6.33
C VAL A 254 35.00 12.62 -6.54
N ASN A 255 35.41 11.36 -6.40
CA ASN A 255 36.82 10.96 -6.60
C ASN A 255 37.27 11.18 -8.05
N ALA A 256 36.45 10.81 -9.04
CA ALA A 256 36.78 10.99 -10.46
C ALA A 256 36.91 12.47 -10.88
N PHE A 257 36.19 13.36 -10.21
CA PHE A 257 36.16 14.79 -10.51
C PHE A 257 37.00 15.64 -9.53
N GLU A 258 37.76 15.00 -8.64
CA GLU A 258 38.55 15.67 -7.60
C GLU A 258 39.46 16.78 -8.15
N ARG A 259 40.04 16.55 -9.35
CA ARG A 259 40.98 17.48 -9.98
C ARG A 259 40.33 18.48 -10.94
N ILE A 260 39.01 18.49 -11.07
CA ILE A 260 38.28 19.39 -11.97
C ILE A 260 37.86 20.64 -11.18
N ILE A 261 38.60 21.73 -11.38
CA ILE A 261 38.26 23.04 -10.81
C ILE A 261 37.07 23.61 -11.60
N LYS A 262 36.07 24.15 -10.88
CA LYS A 262 34.89 24.82 -11.45
C LYS A 262 34.56 26.07 -10.65
N ILE A 263 33.90 27.03 -11.29
CA ILE A 263 33.37 28.22 -10.62
C ILE A 263 32.17 27.82 -9.74
N GLY A 264 32.18 28.25 -8.48
CA GLY A 264 31.08 28.05 -7.55
C GLY A 264 29.86 28.87 -7.97
N ARG A 265 28.68 28.52 -7.44
CA ARG A 265 27.49 29.37 -7.60
C ARG A 265 26.76 29.57 -6.28
N THR A 266 26.57 30.83 -5.88
CA THR A 266 25.70 31.24 -4.77
C THR A 266 24.72 32.28 -5.30
N HIS A 267 23.42 32.16 -4.97
CA HIS A 267 22.36 32.99 -5.56
C HIS A 267 22.35 33.03 -7.10
N LEU A 268 22.76 31.92 -7.75
CA LEU A 268 22.95 31.80 -9.20
C LEU A 268 24.05 32.72 -9.79
N GLN A 269 24.84 33.40 -8.96
CA GLN A 269 25.98 34.20 -9.36
C GLN A 269 27.28 33.41 -9.22
N ASP A 270 28.28 33.75 -10.04
CA ASP A 270 29.60 33.15 -9.98
C ASP A 270 30.28 33.42 -8.62
N ALA A 271 30.90 32.39 -8.04
CA ALA A 271 31.55 32.44 -6.74
C ALA A 271 32.94 31.76 -6.79
N THR A 272 33.74 32.03 -5.75
CA THR A 272 35.07 31.42 -5.54
C THR A 272 35.00 29.91 -5.35
#